data_AF-A0A842R2G4-F1
#
_entry.id   AF-A0A842R2G4-F1
#
_cell.length_a   1.000
_cell.length_b   1.000
_cell.length_c   1.000
_cell.angle_alpha   90.00
_cell.angle_beta   90.00
_cell.angle_gamma   90.00
#
_symmetry.space_group_name_H-M   'P 1'
#
loop_
_entity.id
_entity.type
_entity.pdbx_description
1 polymer ?
#
loop_
_entity_poly.entity_id
_entity_poly.type
_entity_poly.pdbx_seq_one_letter_code
_entity_poly.pdbx_strand_id
1 'polypeptide(L)'
;MPIEWKAYLETGIPIIDKQHKELFNQMQELHAACKEQGGKAAIQEMFGFLEGYFNDHFATEEKLFEEHEFPGMDRHVSAHDAFKEEIHEFRKDVNERGIKAMDALKMNRILVGWLTKHIGNMDQEFAPFIKKKLGMHD
;
A
#
# COMPACT_ATOMS: atom_id res chain seq x y z
N MET A 1 -13.86 9.49 -6.39
CA MET A 1 -13.48 8.48 -7.40
C MET A 1 -13.54 7.12 -6.73
N PRO A 2 -14.05 6.09 -7.41
CA PRO A 2 -14.03 4.76 -6.85
C PRO A 2 -12.58 4.29 -6.68
N ILE A 3 -12.30 3.66 -5.54
CA ILE A 3 -11.02 3.02 -5.26
C ILE A 3 -11.11 1.64 -5.88
N GLU A 4 -10.56 1.48 -7.08
CA GLU A 4 -10.71 0.25 -7.86
C GLU A 4 -9.35 -0.24 -8.33
N TRP A 5 -9.14 -1.54 -8.20
CA TRP A 5 -8.01 -2.22 -8.84
C TRP A 5 -8.13 -2.08 -10.35
N LYS A 6 -7.02 -1.79 -11.01
CA LYS A 6 -6.95 -1.63 -12.47
C LYS A 6 -5.83 -2.48 -13.03
N ALA A 7 -6.04 -3.07 -14.21
CA ALA A 7 -5.08 -3.98 -14.84
C ALA A 7 -3.68 -3.37 -15.02
N TYR A 8 -3.55 -2.05 -15.22
CA TYR A 8 -2.24 -1.41 -15.34
C TYR A 8 -1.42 -1.39 -14.04
N LEU A 9 -2.03 -1.75 -12.90
CA LEU A 9 -1.35 -1.91 -11.62
C LEU A 9 -0.82 -3.34 -11.42
N GLU A 10 -1.14 -4.28 -12.32
CA GLU A 10 -0.65 -5.65 -12.23
C GLU A 10 0.84 -5.69 -12.57
N THR A 11 1.63 -6.19 -11.63
CA THR A 11 3.06 -6.45 -11.79
C THR A 11 3.29 -7.75 -12.56
N GLY A 12 2.29 -8.65 -12.57
CA GLY A 12 2.41 -9.99 -13.12
C GLY A 12 3.15 -10.95 -12.19
N ILE A 13 3.42 -10.55 -10.94
CA ILE A 13 4.00 -11.40 -9.89
C ILE A 13 2.86 -11.75 -8.92
N PRO A 14 2.35 -13.01 -8.92
CA PRO A 14 1.11 -13.37 -8.23
C PRO A 14 1.03 -13.00 -6.76
N ILE A 15 2.14 -13.12 -6.01
CA ILE A 15 2.16 -12.78 -4.59
C ILE A 15 2.04 -11.27 -4.36
N ILE A 16 2.70 -10.45 -5.19
CA ILE A 16 2.65 -8.99 -5.12
C ILE A 16 1.27 -8.50 -5.52
N ASP A 17 0.73 -8.98 -6.65
CA ASP A 17 -0.59 -8.59 -7.12
C ASP A 17 -1.69 -8.98 -6.13
N LYS A 18 -1.55 -10.12 -5.45
CA LYS A 18 -2.46 -10.53 -4.38
C LYS A 18 -2.42 -9.55 -3.21
N GLN A 19 -1.22 -9.21 -2.71
CA GLN A 19 -1.06 -8.27 -1.60
C GLN A 19 -1.62 -6.88 -1.98
N HIS A 20 -1.30 -6.36 -3.17
CA HIS A 20 -1.88 -5.10 -3.65
C HIS A 20 -3.42 -5.14 -3.67
N LYS A 21 -4.02 -6.21 -4.19
CA LYS A 21 -5.47 -6.38 -4.22
C LYS A 21 -6.08 -6.40 -2.80
N GLU A 22 -5.41 -6.98 -1.81
CA GLU A 22 -5.84 -6.96 -0.40
C GLU A 22 -5.90 -5.55 0.17
N LEU A 23 -4.88 -4.71 -0.07
CA LEU A 23 -4.89 -3.30 0.36
C LEU A 23 -6.00 -2.49 -0.37
N PHE A 24 -6.19 -2.70 -1.67
CA PHE A 24 -7.27 -2.06 -2.41
C PHE A 24 -8.66 -2.45 -1.87
N ASN A 25 -8.85 -3.70 -1.44
CA ASN A 25 -10.10 -4.13 -0.80
C ASN A 25 -10.32 -3.42 0.53
N GLN A 26 -9.28 -3.32 1.37
CA GLN A 26 -9.38 -2.61 2.64
C GLN A 26 -9.66 -1.11 2.47
N MET A 27 -9.12 -0.48 1.43
CA MET A 27 -9.44 0.92 1.13
C MET A 27 -10.90 1.10 0.68
N GLN A 28 -11.47 0.12 -0.04
CA GLN A 28 -12.88 0.13 -0.42
C GLN A 28 -13.77 0.01 0.82
N GLU A 29 -13.43 -0.85 1.78
CA GLU A 29 -14.13 -0.99 3.05
C GLU A 29 -14.08 0.32 3.86
N LEU A 30 -12.90 0.94 3.98
CA LEU A 30 -12.75 2.25 4.61
C LEU A 30 -13.59 3.33 3.91
N HIS A 31 -13.62 3.33 2.58
CA HIS A 31 -14.43 4.28 1.80
C HIS A 31 -15.94 4.08 2.00
N ALA A 32 -16.40 2.83 2.13
CA ALA A 32 -17.79 2.50 2.42
C ALA A 32 -18.18 2.98 3.84
N ALA A 33 -17.35 2.69 4.84
CA ALA A 33 -17.60 3.08 6.22
C ALA A 33 -17.66 4.61 6.43
N CYS A 34 -16.96 5.40 5.60
CA CYS A 34 -17.11 6.86 5.57
C CYS A 34 -18.55 7.31 5.29
N LYS A 35 -19.32 6.55 4.50
CA LYS A 35 -20.69 6.91 4.10
C LYS A 35 -21.73 6.59 5.19
N GLU A 36 -21.42 5.65 6.07
CA GLU A 36 -22.38 5.06 7.02
C GLU A 36 -22.20 5.57 8.47
N GLN A 37 -21.54 6.72 8.67
CA GLN A 37 -21.19 7.29 9.99
C GLN A 37 -20.26 6.41 10.85
N GLY A 38 -19.70 5.32 10.30
CA GLY A 38 -18.79 4.38 10.97
C GLY A 38 -17.29 4.73 10.85
N GLY A 39 -16.94 5.88 10.28
CA GLY A 39 -15.56 6.22 9.90
C GLY A 39 -14.51 6.19 11.03
N LYS A 40 -14.93 6.33 12.30
CA LYS A 40 -14.00 6.23 13.44
C LYS A 40 -13.52 4.80 13.73
N ALA A 41 -14.41 3.81 13.63
CA ALA A 41 -14.01 2.41 13.80
C ALA A 41 -13.15 1.96 12.60
N ALA A 42 -13.62 2.27 11.39
CA ALA A 42 -12.94 1.89 10.17
C ALA A 42 -11.52 2.47 10.03
N ILE A 43 -11.26 3.70 10.50
CA ILE A 43 -9.89 4.23 10.48
C ILE A 43 -8.97 3.49 11.46
N GLN A 44 -9.48 3.08 12.62
CA GLN A 44 -8.70 2.29 13.60
C GLN A 44 -8.40 0.89 13.06
N GLU A 45 -9.39 0.26 12.43
CA GLU A 45 -9.22 -1.02 11.72
C GLU A 45 -8.19 -0.89 10.59
N MET A 46 -8.26 0.18 9.79
CA MET A 46 -7.28 0.45 8.74
C MET A 46 -5.86 0.63 9.31
N PHE A 47 -5.68 1.35 10.44
CA PHE A 47 -4.36 1.44 11.06
C PHE A 47 -3.81 0.07 11.46
N GLY A 48 -4.63 -0.78 12.08
CA GLY A 48 -4.22 -2.13 12.45
C GLY A 48 -3.90 -3.01 11.24
N PHE A 49 -4.69 -2.89 10.17
CA PHE A 49 -4.42 -3.57 8.91
C PHE A 49 -3.09 -3.11 8.29
N LEU A 50 -2.83 -1.80 8.24
CA LEU A 50 -1.62 -1.25 7.61
C LEU A 50 -0.34 -1.67 8.34
N GLU A 51 -0.36 -1.83 9.66
CA GLU A 51 0.79 -2.38 10.40
C GLU A 51 1.17 -3.78 9.91
N GLY A 52 0.18 -4.67 9.75
CA GLY A 52 0.41 -6.00 9.19
C GLY A 52 0.84 -5.94 7.74
N TYR A 53 0.13 -5.15 6.93
CA TYR A 53 0.40 -4.99 5.51
C TYR A 53 1.83 -4.52 5.24
N PHE A 54 2.32 -3.50 5.95
CA PHE A 54 3.69 -2.99 5.77
C PHE A 54 4.75 -4.02 6.15
N ASN A 55 4.52 -4.79 7.21
CA ASN A 55 5.45 -5.84 7.61
C ASN A 55 5.49 -6.98 6.59
N ASP A 56 4.36 -7.35 6.01
CA ASP A 56 4.28 -8.50 5.12
C ASP A 56 4.64 -8.14 3.68
N HIS A 57 4.01 -7.11 3.12
CA HIS A 57 4.15 -6.74 1.71
C HIS A 57 5.53 -6.16 1.41
N PHE A 58 5.98 -5.16 2.18
CA PHE A 58 7.30 -4.57 1.93
C PHE A 58 8.42 -5.58 2.20
N ALA A 59 8.32 -6.41 3.23
CA ALA A 59 9.29 -7.49 3.43
C ALA A 59 9.28 -8.52 2.29
N THR A 60 8.13 -8.77 1.66
CA THR A 60 8.04 -9.65 0.49
C THR A 60 8.84 -9.07 -0.69
N GLU A 61 8.66 -7.77 -0.97
CA GLU A 61 9.38 -7.09 -2.05
C GLU A 61 10.87 -6.96 -1.74
N GLU A 62 11.22 -6.51 -0.54
CA GLU A 62 12.60 -6.36 -0.08
C GLU A 62 13.37 -7.68 -0.15
N LYS A 63 12.73 -8.79 0.26
CA LYS A 63 13.31 -10.12 0.12
C LYS A 63 13.55 -10.50 -1.35
N LEU A 64 12.62 -10.18 -2.25
CA LEU A 64 12.83 -10.40 -3.69
C LEU A 64 13.98 -9.54 -4.23
N PHE A 65 14.15 -8.32 -3.71
CA PHE A 65 15.25 -7.44 -4.07
C PHE A 65 16.61 -8.00 -3.61
N GLU A 66 16.69 -8.48 -2.37
CA GLU A 66 17.89 -9.10 -1.81
C GLU A 66 18.26 -10.39 -2.55
N GLU A 67 17.30 -11.30 -2.76
CA GLU A 67 17.54 -12.60 -3.40
C GLU A 67 17.99 -12.49 -4.87
N HIS A 68 17.62 -11.39 -5.54
CA HIS A 68 17.86 -11.21 -6.97
C HIS A 68 18.77 -10.03 -7.31
N GLU A 69 19.31 -9.36 -6.30
CA GLU A 69 20.22 -8.21 -6.40
C GLU A 69 19.59 -7.08 -7.24
N PHE A 70 18.36 -6.68 -6.90
CA PHE A 70 17.67 -5.62 -7.61
C PHE A 70 18.41 -4.27 -7.43
N PRO A 71 18.91 -3.63 -8.51
CA PRO A 71 19.73 -2.42 -8.39
C PRO A 71 19.00 -1.21 -7.77
N GLY A 72 17.67 -1.19 -7.83
CA GLY A 72 16.84 -0.10 -7.30
C GLY A 72 16.42 -0.27 -5.83
N MET A 73 16.94 -1.28 -5.11
CA MET A 73 16.52 -1.63 -3.75
C MET A 73 16.53 -0.42 -2.80
N ASP A 74 17.66 0.28 -2.64
CA ASP A 74 17.80 1.37 -1.67
C ASP A 74 16.75 2.48 -1.86
N ARG A 75 16.49 2.85 -3.12
CA ARG A 75 15.47 3.85 -3.48
C ARG A 75 14.07 3.35 -3.15
N HIS A 76 13.82 2.06 -3.37
CA HIS A 76 12.54 1.44 -3.14
C HIS A 76 12.22 1.33 -1.64
N VAL A 77 13.16 0.82 -0.84
CA VAL A 77 13.04 0.75 0.63
C VAL A 77 12.87 2.13 1.25
N SER A 78 13.61 3.13 0.76
CA SER A 78 13.44 4.52 1.21
C SER A 78 12.02 5.05 0.97
N ALA A 79 11.36 4.63 -0.12
CA ALA A 79 9.98 5.01 -0.41
C ALA A 79 8.97 4.29 0.49
N HIS A 80 9.23 3.02 0.84
CA HIS A 80 8.45 2.27 1.84
C HIS A 80 8.56 2.92 3.21
N ASP A 81 9.77 3.23 3.67
CA ASP A 81 10.00 3.83 4.99
C ASP A 81 9.38 5.23 5.11
N ALA A 82 9.50 6.05 4.06
CA ALA A 82 8.83 7.35 4.01
C ALA A 82 7.31 7.23 4.14
N PHE A 83 6.72 6.18 3.58
CA PHE A 83 5.29 5.95 3.66
C PHE A 83 4.83 5.42 5.02
N LYS A 84 5.60 4.49 5.61
CA LYS A 84 5.39 4.04 7.00
C LYS A 84 5.36 5.25 7.93
N GLU A 85 6.31 6.17 7.76
CA GLU A 85 6.39 7.39 8.57
C GLU A 85 5.21 8.34 8.34
N GLU A 86 4.77 8.55 7.08
CA GLU A 86 3.59 9.37 6.78
C GLU A 86 2.32 8.83 7.48
N ILE A 87 2.14 7.51 7.48
CA ILE A 87 1.02 6.85 8.17
C ILE A 87 1.16 6.93 9.68
N HIS A 88 2.37 6.76 10.22
CA HIS A 88 2.65 6.88 11.64
C HIS A 88 2.33 8.29 12.16
N GLU A 89 2.81 9.33 11.48
CA GLU A 89 2.53 10.73 11.84
C GLU A 89 1.04 11.06 11.72
N PHE A 90 0.36 10.52 10.70
CA PHE A 90 -1.08 10.68 10.60
C PHE A 90 -1.84 9.98 11.73
N ARG A 91 -1.41 8.78 12.14
CA ARG A 91 -1.97 8.06 13.29
C ARG A 91 -1.78 8.82 14.60
N LYS A 92 -0.59 9.39 14.79
CA LYS A 92 -0.25 10.20 15.96
C LYS A 92 -1.15 11.45 16.04
N ASP A 93 -1.28 12.21 14.95
CA ASP A 93 -2.15 13.38 14.85
C ASP A 93 -3.60 13.06 15.27
N VAL A 94 -4.18 11.99 14.70
CA VAL A 94 -5.58 11.63 15.01
C VAL A 94 -5.76 11.08 16.44
N ASN A 95 -4.74 10.46 17.02
CA ASN A 95 -4.78 9.99 18.40
C ASN A 95 -4.72 11.17 19.39
N GLU A 96 -3.89 12.18 19.12
CA GLU A 96 -3.73 13.36 19.98
C GLU A 96 -4.98 14.26 19.99
N ARG A 97 -5.53 14.57 18.80
CA ARG A 97 -6.68 15.48 18.68
C ARG A 97 -8.05 14.80 18.69
N GLY A 98 -8.06 13.47 18.70
CA GLY A 98 -9.24 12.65 18.47
C GLY A 98 -9.61 12.52 16.99
N ILE A 99 -10.06 11.31 16.62
CA ILE A 99 -10.54 10.99 15.28
C ILE A 99 -11.83 11.76 14.95
N LYS A 100 -11.84 12.39 13.78
CA LYS A 100 -12.96 13.09 13.16
C LYS A 100 -13.46 12.33 11.94
N ALA A 101 -14.72 12.53 11.56
CA ALA A 101 -15.32 11.86 10.40
C ALA A 101 -14.52 12.07 9.09
N MET A 102 -13.89 13.23 8.92
CA MET A 102 -13.10 13.55 7.73
C MET A 102 -11.76 12.80 7.65
N ASP A 103 -11.29 12.22 8.75
CA ASP A 103 -9.98 11.55 8.79
C ASP A 103 -9.96 10.27 7.97
N ALA A 104 -11.09 9.57 7.88
CA ALA A 104 -11.20 8.39 7.04
C ALA A 104 -11.12 8.74 5.53
N LEU A 105 -11.60 9.93 5.13
CA LEU A 105 -11.41 10.43 3.76
C LEU A 105 -9.96 10.86 3.52
N LYS A 106 -9.32 11.49 4.51
CA LYS A 106 -7.90 11.88 4.44
C LYS A 106 -7.00 10.63 4.33
N MET A 107 -7.26 9.61 5.13
CA MET A 107 -6.58 8.30 5.07
C MET A 107 -6.66 7.71 3.66
N ASN A 108 -7.87 7.58 3.12
CA ASN A 108 -8.08 7.07 1.77
C ASN A 108 -7.29 7.88 0.72
N ARG A 109 -7.23 9.21 0.86
CA ARG A 109 -6.48 10.06 -0.06
C ARG A 109 -4.97 9.83 0.02
N ILE A 110 -4.42 9.65 1.22
CA ILE A 110 -3.01 9.31 1.43
C ILE A 110 -2.71 7.97 0.75
N LEU A 111 -3.49 6.95 1.06
CA LEU A 111 -3.33 5.59 0.53
C LEU A 111 -3.42 5.55 -1.01
N VAL A 112 -4.48 6.11 -1.60
CA VAL A 112 -4.64 6.14 -3.07
C VAL A 112 -3.49 6.93 -3.72
N GLY A 113 -3.12 8.07 -3.13
CA GLY A 113 -2.08 8.93 -3.66
C GLY A 113 -0.71 8.26 -3.68
N TRP A 114 -0.38 7.51 -2.64
CA TRP A 114 0.85 6.73 -2.58
C TRP A 114 0.80 5.53 -3.53
N LEU A 115 -0.21 4.67 -3.44
CA LEU A 115 -0.29 3.43 -4.22
C LEU A 115 -0.29 3.66 -5.72
N THR A 116 -1.05 4.64 -6.21
CA THR A 116 -1.11 4.92 -7.66
C THR A 116 0.24 5.37 -8.21
N LYS A 117 1.07 6.00 -7.40
CA LYS A 117 2.42 6.43 -7.78
C LYS A 117 3.47 5.35 -7.53
N HIS A 118 3.36 4.64 -6.41
CA HIS A 118 4.32 3.62 -6.04
C HIS A 118 4.17 2.41 -6.95
N ILE A 119 2.98 1.79 -6.98
CA ILE A 119 2.68 0.68 -7.87
C ILE A 119 2.88 1.09 -9.32
N GLY A 120 2.24 2.18 -9.74
CA GLY A 120 2.26 2.61 -11.15
C GLY A 120 3.63 3.04 -11.70
N ASN A 121 4.65 3.23 -10.85
CA ASN A 121 5.98 3.60 -11.30
C ASN A 121 7.08 2.67 -10.76
N MET A 122 7.20 2.52 -9.45
CA MET A 122 8.29 1.79 -8.80
C MET A 122 8.08 0.28 -8.87
N ASP A 123 6.86 -0.21 -8.67
CA ASP A 123 6.63 -1.66 -8.68
C ASP A 123 6.66 -2.19 -10.11
N GLN A 124 6.12 -1.40 -11.03
CA GLN A 124 6.27 -1.63 -12.47
C GLN A 124 7.74 -1.57 -12.93
N GLU A 125 8.62 -0.86 -12.24
CA GLU A 125 10.07 -0.79 -12.55
C GLU A 125 10.78 -2.10 -12.17
N PHE A 126 10.51 -2.66 -10.98
CA PHE A 126 11.15 -3.91 -10.55
C PHE A 126 10.53 -5.15 -11.17
N ALA A 127 9.21 -5.11 -11.48
CA ALA A 127 8.46 -6.26 -11.96
C ALA A 127 9.13 -7.03 -13.11
N PRO A 128 9.54 -6.40 -14.24
CA PRO A 128 10.18 -7.13 -15.34
C PRO A 128 11.54 -7.73 -14.95
N PHE A 129 12.29 -7.06 -14.06
CA PHE A 129 13.56 -7.56 -13.56
C PHE A 129 13.36 -8.84 -12.73
N ILE A 130 12.44 -8.80 -11.76
CA ILE A 130 12.15 -9.94 -10.88
C ILE A 130 11.51 -11.08 -11.67
N LYS A 131 10.53 -10.82 -12.54
CA LYS A 131 9.93 -11.86 -13.41
C LYS A 131 10.98 -12.62 -14.20
N LYS A 132 11.95 -11.91 -14.80
CA LYS A 132 13.06 -12.53 -15.53
C LYS A 132 13.92 -13.42 -14.62
N LYS A 133 14.21 -12.98 -13.39
CA LYS A 133 14.99 -13.75 -12.40
C LYS A 133 14.23 -14.99 -11.91
N LEU A 134 12.91 -14.92 -11.84
CA LEU A 134 12.02 -16.02 -11.50
C LEU A 134 11.71 -16.98 -12.68
N GLY A 135 12.24 -16.71 -13.87
CA GLY A 135 11.93 -17.51 -15.08
C GLY A 135 10.48 -17.38 -15.54
N MET A 136 9.79 -16.32 -15.13
CA MET A 136 8.43 -16.02 -15.56
C MET A 136 8.50 -15.37 -16.95
N HIS A 137 7.83 -15.99 -17.92
CA HIS A 137 7.65 -15.45 -19.26
C HIS A 137 6.23 -14.87 -19.37
N ASP A 138 6.08 -13.78 -20.13
CA ASP A 138 4.80 -13.16 -20.43
C ASP A 138 3.85 -14.09 -21.20
#